data_AF-H0THL8-F1
#
_entry.id   AF-H0THL8-F1
#
_cell.length_a   1.000
_cell.length_b   1.000
_cell.length_c   1.000
_cell.angle_alpha   90.00
_cell.angle_beta   90.00
_cell.angle_gamma   90.00
#
_symmetry.space_group_name_H-M   'P 1'
#
loop_
_entity.id
_entity.type
_entity.pdbx_description
1 polymer ?
#
loop_
_entity_poly.entity_id
_entity_poly.type
_entity_poly.pdbx_seq_one_letter_code
_entity_poly.pdbx_strand_id
1 'polypeptide(L)'
;MRLGLVLSEIGEKNKITVTDDEVSRAVIERARSMPGREKEIWDYYRNNAQALAQLRAPIYEEKVVDFILELANVTEKKVAKDELFKDDEDEKAA
;
A
#
# COMPACT_ATOMS: atom_id res chain seq x y z
N MET A 1 -3.59 16.85 -3.77
CA MET A 1 -3.79 15.85 -2.70
C MET A 1 -5.27 15.63 -2.45
N ARG A 2 -5.97 14.88 -3.31
CA ARG A 2 -7.39 14.54 -3.12
C ARG A 2 -7.61 13.06 -2.80
N LEU A 3 -6.79 12.18 -3.38
CA LEU A 3 -6.90 10.72 -3.21
C LEU A 3 -6.66 10.25 -1.76
N GLY A 4 -5.61 10.75 -1.12
CA GLY A 4 -5.30 10.36 0.28
C GLY A 4 -6.43 10.71 1.26
N LEU A 5 -7.11 11.84 1.05
CA LEU A 5 -8.26 12.22 1.89
C LEU A 5 -9.44 11.27 1.72
N VAL A 6 -9.71 10.84 0.48
CA VAL A 6 -10.79 9.88 0.18
C VAL A 6 -10.49 8.53 0.82
N LEU A 7 -9.26 8.04 0.72
CA LEU A 7 -8.85 6.78 1.35
C LEU A 7 -8.94 6.86 2.87
N SER A 8 -8.53 7.97 3.48
CA SER A 8 -8.71 8.20 4.92
C SER A 8 -10.18 8.19 5.35
N GLU A 9 -11.06 8.86 4.60
CA GLU A 9 -12.50 8.91 4.93
C GLU A 9 -13.16 7.52 4.82
N ILE A 10 -12.80 6.74 3.79
CA ILE A 10 -13.31 5.37 3.61
C ILE A 10 -12.82 4.47 4.75
N GLY A 11 -11.52 4.51 5.06
CA GLY A 11 -10.97 3.67 6.11
C GLY A 11 -11.48 4.05 7.50
N GLU A 12 -11.71 5.35 7.78
CA GLU A 12 -12.31 5.80 9.03
C GLU A 12 -13.76 5.32 9.18
N LYS A 13 -14.61 5.49 8.16
CA LYS A 13 -16.01 5.04 8.18
C LYS A 13 -16.13 3.53 8.39
N ASN A 14 -15.20 2.76 7.83
CA ASN A 14 -15.17 1.30 7.94
C ASN A 14 -14.29 0.79 9.09
N LYS A 15 -13.78 1.69 9.94
CA LYS A 15 -12.94 1.39 11.12
C LYS A 15 -11.74 0.50 10.78
N ILE A 16 -11.17 0.68 9.60
CA ILE A 16 -9.95 -0.01 9.18
C ILE A 16 -8.82 0.54 10.05
N THR A 17 -8.10 -0.37 10.70
CA THR A 17 -6.96 -0.03 11.57
C THR A 17 -5.76 -0.90 11.23
N VAL A 18 -4.57 -0.34 11.40
CA VAL A 18 -3.31 -1.09 11.29
C VAL A 18 -2.92 -1.53 12.70
N THR A 19 -2.76 -2.84 12.85
CA THR A 19 -2.36 -3.49 14.09
C THR A 19 -0.85 -3.40 14.30
N ASP A 20 -0.41 -3.49 15.55
CA ASP A 20 1.02 -3.47 15.88
C ASP A 20 1.77 -4.68 15.30
N ASP A 21 1.09 -5.81 15.15
CA ASP A 21 1.63 -7.02 14.51
C ASP A 21 1.92 -6.80 13.03
N GLU A 22 1.05 -6.09 12.30
CA GLU A 22 1.26 -5.76 10.89
C GLU A 22 2.48 -4.85 10.71
N VAL A 23 2.62 -3.84 11.58
CA VAL A 23 3.81 -2.97 11.57
C VAL A 23 5.07 -3.78 11.88
N SER A 24 5.01 -4.67 12.88
CA SER A 24 6.13 -5.52 13.26
C SER A 24 6.56 -6.45 12.10
N ARG A 25 5.60 -7.03 11.37
CA ARG A 25 5.88 -7.82 10.16
C ARG A 25 6.55 -6.99 9.08
N ALA A 26 6.06 -5.78 8.83
CA ALA A 26 6.64 -4.87 7.84
C ALA A 26 8.09 -4.48 8.20
N VAL A 27 8.41 -4.31 9.49
CA VAL A 27 9.79 -4.09 9.96
C VAL A 27 10.68 -5.29 9.65
N ILE A 28 10.20 -6.51 9.91
CA ILE A 28 10.93 -7.75 9.61
C ILE A 28 11.19 -7.89 8.10
N GLU A 29 10.19 -7.59 7.27
CA GLU A 29 10.33 -7.60 5.81
C GLU A 29 11.36 -6.56 5.32
N ARG A 30 11.32 -5.35 5.88
CA ARG A 30 12.28 -4.31 5.58
C ARG A 30 13.70 -4.73 5.95
N ALA A 31 13.89 -5.32 7.12
CA ALA A 31 15.18 -5.83 7.57
C ALA A 31 15.70 -6.93 6.62
N ARG A 32 14.84 -7.90 6.26
CA ARG A 32 15.19 -8.98 5.30
C ARG A 32 15.60 -8.45 3.93
N SER A 33 15.03 -7.33 3.48
CA SER A 33 15.40 -6.70 2.20
C SER A 33 16.79 -6.05 2.20
N MET A 34 17.43 -5.89 3.37
CA MET A 34 18.71 -5.21 3.55
C MET A 34 19.71 -6.07 4.34
N PRO A 35 20.28 -7.11 3.71
CA PRO A 35 21.22 -8.02 4.36
C PRO A 35 22.47 -7.25 4.86
N GLY A 36 22.93 -7.60 6.06
CA GLY A 36 24.09 -6.97 6.70
C GLY A 36 23.79 -5.70 7.52
N ARG A 37 22.56 -5.15 7.45
CA ARG A 37 22.10 -4.01 8.27
C ARG A 37 20.82 -4.30 9.06
N GLU A 38 20.42 -5.56 9.16
CA GLU A 38 19.18 -5.99 9.81
C GLU A 38 19.05 -5.48 11.25
N LYS A 39 20.13 -5.56 12.03
CA LYS A 39 20.14 -5.13 13.44
C LYS A 39 20.01 -3.62 13.58
N GLU A 40 20.68 -2.85 12.72
CA GLU A 40 20.58 -1.38 12.69
C GLU A 40 19.17 -0.93 12.34
N ILE A 41 18.53 -1.60 11.36
CA ILE A 41 17.15 -1.33 10.96
C ILE A 41 16.18 -1.66 12.10
N TRP A 42 16.37 -2.80 12.75
CA TRP A 42 15.56 -3.20 13.89
C TRP A 42 15.64 -2.18 15.03
N ASP A 43 16.86 -1.79 15.42
CA ASP A 43 17.08 -0.80 16.47
C ASP A 43 16.57 0.59 16.08
N TYR A 44 16.66 0.97 14.80
CA TYR A 44 16.11 2.22 14.28
C TYR A 44 14.59 2.28 14.46
N TYR A 45 13.86 1.26 14.00
CA TYR A 45 12.40 1.23 14.13
C TYR A 45 11.95 1.10 15.59
N ARG A 46 12.68 0.36 16.42
CA ARG A 46 12.37 0.21 17.85
C ARG A 46 12.48 1.54 18.61
N ASN A 47 13.46 2.36 18.28
CA ASN A 47 13.74 3.62 18.98
C ASN A 47 13.07 4.84 18.33
N ASN A 48 12.47 4.68 17.14
CA ASN A 48 11.91 5.78 16.37
C ASN A 48 10.42 5.57 16.06
N ALA A 49 9.56 6.13 16.92
CA ALA A 49 8.11 6.09 16.73
C ALA A 49 7.64 6.75 15.42
N GLN A 50 8.36 7.78 14.94
CA GLN A 50 8.05 8.41 13.66
C GLN A 50 8.35 7.47 12.49
N ALA A 51 9.43 6.69 12.56
CA ALA A 51 9.74 5.68 11.55
C ALA A 51 8.68 4.57 11.51
N LEU A 52 8.17 4.14 12.67
CA LEU A 52 7.05 3.20 12.72
C LEU A 52 5.77 3.78 12.11
N ALA A 53 5.48 5.07 12.35
CA ALA A 53 4.33 5.74 11.74
C ALA A 53 4.44 5.80 10.21
N GLN A 54 5.66 5.96 9.67
CA GLN A 54 5.88 5.92 8.22
C GLN A 54 5.60 4.54 7.61
N LEU A 55 5.78 3.46 8.36
CA LEU A 55 5.39 2.12 7.90
C LEU A 55 3.87 1.89 7.98
N ARG A 56 3.17 2.55 8.90
CA ARG A 56 1.72 2.41 9.02
C ARG A 56 0.95 2.96 7.82
N ALA A 57 1.40 4.08 7.25
CA ALA A 57 0.71 4.73 6.13
C ALA A 57 0.52 3.81 4.90
N PRO A 58 1.56 3.17 4.34
CA PRO A 58 1.39 2.28 3.19
C PRO A 58 0.56 1.03 3.54
N ILE A 59 0.73 0.46 4.74
CA ILE A 59 -0.08 -0.69 5.18
C ILE A 59 -1.57 -0.32 5.26
N TYR A 60 -1.86 0.88 5.79
CA TYR A 60 -3.24 1.37 5.86
C TYR A 60 -3.81 1.57 4.45
N GLU A 61 -3.04 2.16 3.55
CA GLU A 61 -3.45 2.40 2.17
C GLU A 61 -3.80 1.08 1.46
N GLU A 62 -2.92 0.09 1.52
CA GLU A 62 -3.19 -1.25 0.95
C GLU A 62 -4.46 -1.86 1.52
N LYS A 63 -4.66 -1.84 2.84
CA LYS A 63 -5.88 -2.40 3.45
C LYS A 63 -7.16 -1.69 3.01
N VAL A 64 -7.11 -0.37 2.83
CA VAL A 64 -8.27 0.38 2.33
C VAL A 64 -8.53 0.04 0.87
N VAL A 65 -7.49 -0.10 0.05
CA VAL A 65 -7.62 -0.48 -1.36
C VAL A 65 -8.19 -1.90 -1.48
N ASP A 66 -7.67 -2.86 -0.70
CA ASP A 66 -8.18 -4.23 -0.68
C ASP A 66 -9.66 -4.26 -0.29
N PHE A 67 -10.05 -3.52 0.74
CA PHE A 67 -11.46 -3.39 1.12
C PHE A 67 -12.34 -2.81 0.01
N ILE A 68 -11.84 -1.82 -0.74
CA ILE A 68 -12.56 -1.26 -1.89
C ILE A 68 -12.69 -2.32 -3.00
N LEU A 69 -11.64 -3.09 -3.27
CA LEU A 69 -11.66 -4.15 -4.28
C LEU A 69 -12.63 -5.28 -3.94
N GLU A 70 -12.76 -5.65 -2.67
CA GLU A 70 -13.74 -6.64 -2.21
C GLU A 70 -15.19 -6.22 -2.46
N LEU A 71 -15.46 -4.91 -2.45
CA LEU A 71 -16.79 -4.34 -2.72
C LEU A 71 -17.00 -3.96 -4.19
N ALA A 72 -15.93 -3.86 -4.97
CA ALA A 72 -15.97 -3.44 -6.35
C ALA A 72 -16.51 -4.57 -7.25
N ASN A 73 -17.25 -4.18 -8.29
CA ASN A 73 -17.61 -5.11 -9.35
C ASN A 73 -16.42 -5.30 -10.29
N VAL A 74 -15.65 -6.38 -10.08
CA VAL A 74 -14.49 -6.71 -10.90
C VAL A 74 -14.95 -7.43 -12.17
N THR A 75 -14.52 -6.95 -13.34
CA THR A 75 -14.82 -7.57 -14.63
C THR A 75 -13.52 -7.88 -15.36
N GLU A 76 -13.47 -9.01 -16.06
CA GLU A 76 -12.31 -9.42 -16.84
C GLU A 76 -12.50 -9.03 -18.30
N LYS A 77 -11.55 -8.27 -18.85
CA LYS A 77 -11.45 -7.97 -20.29
C LYS A 77 -10.21 -8.66 -20.85
N LYS A 78 -10.41 -9.59 -21.80
CA LYS A 78 -9.28 -10.14 -22.57
C LYS A 78 -8.81 -9.11 -23.58
N VAL A 79 -7.53 -8.76 -23.50
CA VAL A 79 -6.85 -7.83 -24.41
C VAL A 79 -5.66 -8.50 -25.06
N ALA A 80 -5.28 -8.06 -26.26
CA ALA A 80 -4.06 -8.49 -26.92
C ALA A 80 -2.83 -7.86 -26.25
N LYS A 81 -1.66 -8.48 -26.38
CA LYS A 81 -0.39 -7.96 -25.82
C LYS A 81 -0.14 -6.52 -26.25
N ASP A 82 -0.27 -6.24 -27.54
CA ASP A 82 0.00 -4.90 -28.08
C ASP A 82 -1.01 -3.85 -27.58
N GLU A 83 -2.22 -4.25 -27.16
CA GLU A 83 -3.20 -3.36 -26.55
C GLU A 83 -2.87 -3.09 -25.07
N LEU A 84 -2.38 -4.09 -24.34
CA LEU A 84 -2.01 -3.96 -22.92
C LEU A 84 -0.84 -2.99 -22.68
N PHE A 85 0.08 -2.87 -23.64
CA PHE A 85 1.26 -2.01 -23.55
C PHE A 85 1.10 -0.66 -24.27
N LYS A 86 -0.09 -0.36 -24.81
CA LYS A 86 -0.36 0.99 -25.34
C LYS A 86 -0.43 2.00 -24.20
N ASP A 87 0.12 3.19 -24.42
CA ASP A 87 -0.01 4.28 -23.46
C ASP A 87 -1.43 4.86 -23.50
N ASP A 88 -2.00 5.17 -22.34
CA ASP A 88 -3.35 5.74 -22.20
C ASP A 88 -3.51 7.09 -22.93
N GLU A 89 -2.42 7.77 -23.29
CA GLU A 89 -2.46 9.01 -24.10
C GLU A 89 -2.77 8.74 -25.58
N ASP A 90 -2.38 7.58 -26.12
CA ASP A 90 -2.64 7.20 -27.51
C ASP A 90 -4.13 6.92 -27.76
N GLU A 91 -4.89 6.59 -26.72
CA GLU A 91 -6.34 6.30 -26.79
C GLU A 91 -7.20 7.56 -26.93
N LYS A 92 -6.70 8.73 -26.51
CA LYS A 92 -7.43 10.01 -26.59
C LYS A 92 -7.24 10.76 -27.92
N ALA A 93 -6.37 10.27 -28.80
CA ALA A 93 -6.02 10.91 -30.06
C ALA A 93 -6.77 10.35 -31.30
N ALA A 94 -7.69 9.40 -31.11
CA ALA A 94 -8.52 8.78 -32.15
C ALA A 94 -10.01 9.07 -31.92
#